data_AF-A0A941Z7N2-F1
#
_entry.id   AF-A0A941Z7N2-F1
#
_cell.length_a   1.000
_cell.length_b   1.000
_cell.length_c   1.000
_cell.angle_alpha   90.00
_cell.angle_beta   90.00
_cell.angle_gamma   90.00
#
_symmetry.space_group_name_H-M   'P 1'
#
loop_
_entity.id
_entity.type
_entity.pdbx_description
1 polymer ?
#
loop_
_entity_poly.entity_id
_entity_poly.type
_entity_poly.pdbx_seq_one_letter_code
_entity_poly.pdbx_strand_id
1 'polypeptide(L)'
;MKVALIGLSNSGKTTVFNALTGLTFDTTVYPTISGEPNIGVVKVPHSEIDILSEIYRPKKTTYATIEYLDYIGLTRGDLKQNRK
;
A
#
# COMPACT_ATOMS: atom_id res chain seq x y z
N MET A 1 -5.59 -9.52 3.74
CA MET A 1 -4.48 -9.94 2.86
C MET A 1 -3.48 -8.81 2.79
N LYS A 2 -2.16 -9.10 2.80
CA LYS A 2 -1.10 -8.08 2.73
C LYS A 2 -0.41 -8.12 1.37
N VAL A 3 -0.19 -6.96 0.76
CA VAL A 3 0.46 -6.79 -0.55
C VAL A 3 1.58 -5.77 -0.41
N ALA A 4 2.80 -6.14 -0.79
CA ALA A 4 3.95 -5.24 -0.75
C ALA A 4 4.28 -4.70 -2.14
N LEU A 5 4.48 -3.39 -2.25
CA LEU A 5 5.01 -2.72 -3.42
C LEU A 5 6.53 -2.70 -3.32
N ILE A 6 7.18 -3.48 -4.17
CA ILE A 6 8.64 -3.61 -4.22
C ILE A 6 9.16 -3.14 -5.58
N GLY A 7 10.38 -2.60 -5.60
CA GLY A 7 11.00 -2.10 -6.82
C GLY A 7 12.17 -1.17 -6.54
N LEU A 8 12.80 -0.71 -7.61
CA LEU A 8 13.97 0.16 -7.51
C LEU A 8 13.62 1.52 -6.90
N SER A 9 14.62 2.21 -6.36
CA SER A 9 14.46 3.60 -5.93
C SER A 9 13.98 4.49 -7.09
N ASN A 10 13.13 5.47 -6.78
CA ASN A 10 12.53 6.40 -7.75
C ASN A 10 11.71 5.77 -8.89
N SER A 11 11.27 4.51 -8.77
CA SER A 11 10.43 3.85 -9.78
C SER A 11 8.94 4.20 -9.69
N GLY A 12 8.55 5.19 -8.87
CA GLY A 12 7.16 5.61 -8.70
C GLY A 12 6.30 4.77 -7.75
N LYS A 13 6.89 3.91 -6.90
CA LYS A 13 6.16 3.04 -5.95
C LYS A 13 5.22 3.82 -5.03
N THR A 14 5.75 4.83 -4.35
CA THR A 14 4.99 5.67 -3.43
C THR A 14 3.89 6.46 -4.16
N THR A 15 4.08 6.80 -5.43
CA THR A 15 3.05 7.43 -6.26
C THR A 15 1.88 6.47 -6.50
N VAL A 16 2.14 5.22 -6.86
CA VAL A 16 1.10 4.19 -7.04
C VAL A 16 0.44 3.86 -5.70
N PHE A 17 1.22 3.76 -4.63
CA PHE A 17 0.71 3.56 -3.28
C PHE A 17 -0.29 4.64 -2.87
N ASN A 18 0.08 5.92 -3.06
CA ASN A 18 -0.78 7.06 -2.78
C ASN A 18 -2.06 7.01 -3.63
N ALA A 19 -1.95 6.67 -4.92
CA ALA A 19 -3.11 6.54 -5.80
C ALA A 19 -4.08 5.43 -5.36
N LEU A 20 -3.57 4.29 -4.91
CA LEU A 20 -4.39 3.16 -4.45
C LEU A 20 -5.04 3.40 -3.09
N THR A 21 -4.31 4.06 -2.19
CA THR A 21 -4.73 4.26 -0.79
C THR A 21 -5.49 5.56 -0.58
N GLY A 22 -5.38 6.53 -1.50
CA GLY A 22 -5.85 7.90 -1.32
C GLY A 22 -5.06 8.68 -0.28
N LEU A 23 -3.97 8.11 0.23
CA LEU A 23 -3.07 8.76 1.19
C LEU A 23 -2.02 9.59 0.43
N THR A 24 -1.47 10.58 1.10
CA THR A 24 -0.44 11.48 0.54
C THR A 24 0.84 11.36 1.35
N PHE A 25 1.56 10.26 1.17
CA PHE A 25 2.92 10.12 1.69
C PHE A 25 3.93 10.79 0.78
N ASP A 26 5.01 11.29 1.38
CA ASP A 26 6.10 11.94 0.64
C ASP A 26 6.78 10.96 -0.31
N THR A 27 6.92 11.37 -1.57
CA THR A 27 7.58 10.57 -2.62
C THR A 27 9.10 10.71 -2.62
N THR A 28 9.65 11.56 -1.74
CA THR A 28 11.08 11.86 -1.67
C THR A 28 11.80 10.95 -0.68
N VAL A 29 12.89 10.33 -1.12
CA VAL A 29 13.71 9.41 -0.32
C VAL A 29 14.49 10.19 0.73
N TYR A 30 14.12 10.08 2.01
CA TYR A 30 15.06 10.35 3.11
C TYR A 30 15.81 9.04 3.40
N PRO A 31 17.10 8.89 3.02
CA PRO A 31 17.79 7.60 3.01
C PRO A 31 18.23 7.10 4.38
N THR A 32 17.84 7.78 5.46
CA THR A 32 18.57 7.74 6.74
C THR A 32 17.86 7.02 7.88
N ILE A 33 16.65 6.50 7.68
CA ILE A 33 15.94 5.78 8.73
C ILE A 33 15.57 4.42 8.18
N SER A 34 16.00 3.34 8.86
CA SER A 34 15.36 2.03 8.76
C SER A 34 13.90 2.20 9.20
N GLY A 35 13.08 2.69 8.29
CA GLY A 35 11.71 3.11 8.55
C GLY A 35 10.77 1.94 8.39
N GLU A 36 9.77 1.90 9.27
CA GLU A 36 8.60 1.06 9.07
C GLU A 36 7.99 1.34 7.69
N PRO A 37 7.50 0.32 6.97
CA PRO A 37 6.88 0.52 5.66
C PRO A 37 5.66 1.43 5.80
N ASN A 38 5.35 2.21 4.74
CA ASN A 38 4.07 2.91 4.73
C ASN A 38 2.95 1.87 4.58
N ILE A 39 1.99 1.88 5.50
CA ILE A 39 0.88 0.92 5.51
C ILE A 39 -0.42 1.65 5.17
N GLY A 40 -1.15 1.13 4.18
CA GLY A 40 -2.44 1.68 3.76
C GLY A 40 -3.47 0.57 3.61
N VAL A 41 -4.66 0.75 4.21
CA VAL A 41 -5.74 -0.23 4.13
C VAL A 41 -6.81 0.27 3.17
N VAL A 42 -7.08 -0.50 2.12
CA VAL A 42 -8.04 -0.16 1.06
C VAL A 42 -9.20 -1.15 1.07
N LYS A 43 -10.42 -0.62 0.99
CA LYS A 43 -11.62 -1.45 0.84
C LYS A 43 -11.75 -1.88 -0.62
N VAL A 44 -12.02 -3.16 -0.83
CA VAL A 44 -12.29 -3.69 -2.17
C VAL A 44 -13.75 -3.36 -2.52
N PRO A 45 -14.00 -2.56 -3.58
CA PRO A 45 -15.36 -2.26 -4.00
C PRO A 45 -16.03 -3.54 -4.53
N HIS A 46 -17.27 -3.79 -4.11
CA HIS A 46 -18.03 -4.97 -4.51
C HIS A 46 -19.51 -4.63 -4.55
N SER A 47 -20.05 -4.49 -5.76
CA SER A 47 -21.43 -4.03 -6.01
C SER A 47 -22.50 -4.91 -5.37
N GLU A 48 -22.23 -6.21 -5.29
CA GLU A 48 -23.12 -7.21 -4.73
C GLU A 48 -23.29 -7.00 -3.22
N ILE A 49 -22.24 -6.54 -2.52
CA ILE A 49 -22.31 -6.18 -1.11
C ILE A 49 -23.18 -4.92 -0.93
N ASP A 50 -23.09 -3.96 -1.85
CA ASP A 50 -23.90 -2.74 -1.83
C ASP A 50 -25.40 -3.07 -1.96
N ILE A 51 -25.74 -3.92 -2.93
CA ILE A 51 -27.12 -4.40 -3.16
C ILE A 51 -27.66 -5.12 -1.92
N LEU A 52 -26.89 -6.05 -1.34
CA LEU A 52 -27.30 -6.76 -0.13
C LEU A 52 -27.46 -5.81 1.07
N SER A 53 -26.56 -4.83 1.19
CA SER A 53 -26.64 -3.81 2.24
C SER A 53 -27.91 -2.96 2.12
N GLU A 54 -28.36 -2.65 0.90
CA GLU A 54 -29.59 -1.91 0.66
C GLU A 54 -30.84 -2.71 1.02
N ILE A 55 -30.87 -4.00 0.66
CA ILE A 55 -31.99 -4.93 0.94
C ILE A 55 -32.15 -5.16 2.45
N TYR A 56 -31.05 -5.50 3.13
CA TYR A 56 -31.10 -5.96 4.53
C TYR A 56 -30.90 -4.85 5.56
N ARG A 57 -30.45 -3.65 5.15
CA ARG A 57 -30.20 -2.47 6.00
C ARG A 57 -29.49 -2.81 7.33
N PRO A 58 -28.32 -3.48 7.28
CA PRO A 58 -27.59 -3.83 8.49
C PRO A 58 -27.09 -2.58 9.20
N LYS A 59 -26.79 -2.69 10.50
CA LYS A 59 -26.17 -1.59 11.28
C LYS A 59 -24.79 -1.16 10.72
N LYS A 60 -24.11 -2.04 10.00
CA LYS A 60 -22.79 -1.79 9.41
C LYS A 60 -22.55 -2.66 8.18
N THR A 61 -22.07 -2.06 7.11
CA THR A 61 -21.60 -2.73 5.89
C THR A 61 -20.09 -2.92 5.97
N THR A 62 -19.62 -4.16 5.83
CA THR A 62 -18.19 -4.49 5.93
C THR A 62 -17.72 -5.06 4.59
N TYR A 63 -16.79 -4.36 3.95
CA TYR A 63 -16.15 -4.81 2.72
C TYR A 63 -14.88 -5.60 3.04
N ALA A 64 -14.46 -6.44 2.10
CA ALA A 64 -13.12 -7.02 2.14
C ALA A 64 -12.06 -5.91 2.07
N THR A 65 -10.94 -6.09 2.76
CA THR A 65 -9.85 -5.11 2.81
C THR A 65 -8.53 -5.73 2.36
N ILE A 66 -7.72 -4.91 1.69
CA ILE A 66 -6.35 -5.21 1.31
C ILE A 66 -5.44 -4.21 2.01
N GLU A 67 -4.39 -4.71 2.65
CA GLU A 67 -3.34 -3.91 3.28
C GLU A 67 -2.17 -3.81 2.31
N TYR A 68 -1.89 -2.60 1.83
CA TYR A 68 -0.74 -2.28 1.01
C TYR A 68 0.42 -1.84 1.90
N LEU A 69 1.62 -2.31 1.56
CA LEU A 69 2.88 -1.93 2.19
C LEU A 69 3.79 -1.32 1.12
N ASP A 70 4.26 -0.09 1.30
CA ASP A 70 5.28 0.53 0.45
C ASP A 70 6.62 0.52 1.17
N TYR A 71 7.59 -0.18 0.57
CA TYR A 71 8.95 -0.28 1.09
C TYR A 71 9.89 0.67 0.35
N ILE A 72 10.94 1.10 1.05
CA ILE A 72 12.03 1.87 0.46
C ILE A 72 12.58 1.12 -0.76
N GLY A 73 12.78 1.85 -1.85
CA GLY A 73 13.24 1.25 -3.10
C GLY A 73 14.68 0.78 -3.02
N LEU A 74 14.95 -0.36 -3.65
CA LEU A 74 16.30 -0.92 -3.74
C LEU A 74 17.18 -0.04 -4.64
N THR A 75 18.37 0.30 -4.17
CA THR A 75 19.41 0.93 -4.98
C THR A 75 20.41 -0.13 -5.47
N ARG A 76 21.12 0.16 -6.57
CA ARG A 76 22.18 -0.74 -7.08
C ARG A 76 23.32 -0.96 -6.07
N GLY A 77 23.47 -0.09 -5.08
CA GLY A 77 24.44 -0.23 -3.98
C GLY A 77 24.04 -1.31 -2.97
N ASP A 78 22.74 -1.46 -2.69
CA ASP A 78 22.24 -2.41 -1.68
C ASP A 78 22.52 -3.87 -2.04
N LEU A 79 22.54 -4.19 -3.35
CA LEU A 79 22.87 -5.53 -3.85
C LEU A 79 24.34 -5.92 -3.67
N LYS A 80 25.26 -4.94 -3.58
CA LYS A 80 26.67 -5.20 -3.27
C LYS A 80 26.92 -5.31 -1.77
N GLN A 81 26.07 -4.70 -0.95
CA GLN A 81 26.20 -4.69 0.51
C GLN A 81 25.60 -5.95 1.16
N ASN A 82 24.61 -6.57 0.51
CA ASN A 82 24.01 -7.85 0.90
C ASN A 82 24.79 -9.11 0.45
N ARG A 83 26.06 -8.95 0.02
CA ARG A 83 27.00 -10.07 -0.27
C ARG A 83 28.09 -10.22 0.81
N LYS A 84 27.72 -10.09 2.08
CA LYS A 84 28.53 -10.59 3.20
C LYS A 84 27.75 -11.63 3.97
#